data_AF-A0AAD4TK35-F1
#
_entry.id   AF-A0AAD4TK35-F1
#
_cell.length_a   1.000
_cell.length_b   1.000
_cell.length_c   1.000
_cell.angle_alpha   90.00
_cell.angle_beta   90.00
_cell.angle_gamma   90.00
#
_symmetry.space_group_name_H-M   'P 1'
#
loop_
_entity.id
_entity.type
_entity.pdbx_description
1 polymer ?
#
loop_
_entity_poly.entity_id
_entity_poly.type
_entity_poly.pdbx_seq_one_letter_code
_entity_poly.pdbx_strand_id
1 'polypeptide(L)'
;MASKKTHLFRQSAVESGTPGDYYMNPSKKLMTKTSDWRVVEHEDGIETITNGAAFKGVSIFIRFSKNQAIGDCENKDDYLSYIVNTEFLNVKDMKGEIKDGVTRIYYPKIKVEDNKKKDVVGAQAKFSF
;
A
#
# COMPACT_ATOMS: atom_id res chain seq x y z
N MET A 1 10.25 20.91 -15.27
CA MET A 1 9.04 20.25 -14.75
C MET A 1 9.26 19.99 -13.27
N ALA A 2 8.33 20.39 -12.40
CA ALA A 2 8.39 19.98 -11.00
C ALA A 2 8.27 18.45 -10.96
N SER A 3 9.18 17.76 -10.27
CA SER A 3 9.01 16.34 -10.00
C SER A 3 7.67 16.18 -9.28
N LYS A 4 6.71 15.50 -9.91
CA LYS A 4 5.41 15.24 -9.29
C LYS A 4 5.68 14.37 -8.06
N LYS A 5 5.52 14.94 -6.86
CA LYS A 5 5.83 14.23 -5.62
C LYS A 5 4.71 13.22 -5.36
N THR A 6 5.02 11.93 -5.46
CA THR A 6 4.12 10.88 -5.00
C THR A 6 4.13 10.84 -3.47
N HIS A 7 2.95 10.80 -2.86
CA HIS A 7 2.79 10.75 -1.42
C HIS A 7 2.75 9.30 -0.92
N LEU A 8 3.23 9.06 0.30
CA LEU A 8 3.14 7.72 0.89
C LEU A 8 1.69 7.26 1.06
N PHE A 9 0.84 8.17 1.56
CA PHE A 9 -0.57 7.90 1.82
C PHE A 9 -1.50 8.79 1.01
N ARG A 10 -2.62 8.21 0.60
CA ARG A 10 -3.69 8.90 -0.15
C ARG A 10 -4.18 10.16 0.55
N GLN A 11 -4.36 10.12 1.87
CA GLN A 11 -4.84 11.28 2.63
C GLN A 11 -3.95 12.51 2.41
N SER A 12 -2.63 12.34 2.51
CA SER A 12 -1.67 13.43 2.27
C SER A 12 -1.70 13.93 0.83
N ALA A 13 -1.98 13.04 -0.14
CA ALA A 13 -2.12 13.41 -1.54
C ALA A 13 -3.40 14.21 -1.82
N VAL A 14 -4.50 13.92 -1.09
CA VAL A 14 -5.73 14.71 -1.16
C VAL A 14 -5.50 16.10 -0.56
N GLU A 15 -4.84 16.16 0.60
CA GLU A 15 -4.52 17.42 1.30
C GLU A 15 -3.57 18.33 0.48
N SER A 16 -2.70 17.76 -0.36
CA SER A 16 -1.81 18.51 -1.27
C SER A 16 -2.45 18.89 -2.61
N GLY A 17 -3.70 18.50 -2.86
CA GLY A 17 -4.39 18.76 -4.14
C GLY A 17 -3.98 17.82 -5.28
N THR A 18 -3.30 16.71 -4.98
CA THR A 18 -2.85 15.70 -5.95
C THR A 18 -3.43 14.31 -5.62
N PRO A 19 -4.76 14.12 -5.62
CA PRO A 19 -5.44 12.95 -5.03
C PRO A 19 -5.14 11.60 -5.72
N GLY A 20 -4.51 11.61 -6.89
CA GLY A 20 -4.05 10.41 -7.59
C GLY A 20 -2.60 10.02 -7.28
N ASP A 21 -1.79 10.93 -6.74
CA ASP A 21 -0.34 10.75 -6.60
C ASP A 21 0.02 10.18 -5.23
N TYR A 22 -0.33 8.91 -5.00
CA TYR A 22 -0.02 8.20 -3.77
C TYR A 22 0.36 6.74 -3.98
N TYR A 23 1.13 6.18 -3.05
CA TYR A 23 1.50 4.77 -3.05
C TYR A 23 0.46 3.87 -2.37
N MET A 24 -0.08 4.28 -1.22
CA MET A 24 -0.95 3.43 -0.41
C MET A 24 -2.17 4.16 0.16
N ASN A 25 -3.28 3.44 0.33
CA ASN A 25 -4.51 3.92 0.97
C ASN A 25 -4.87 2.99 2.16
N PRO A 26 -4.32 3.23 3.35
CA PRO A 26 -4.62 2.44 4.54
C PRO A 26 -6.03 2.74 5.08
N SER A 27 -6.69 1.76 5.68
CA SER A 27 -7.97 1.96 6.37
C SER A 27 -7.77 2.80 7.63
N LYS A 28 -8.79 3.54 8.05
CA LYS A 28 -8.75 4.31 9.31
C LYS A 28 -8.41 3.41 10.50
N LYS A 29 -8.91 2.17 10.52
CA LYS A 29 -8.66 1.19 11.57
C LYS A 29 -7.20 0.70 11.59
N LEU A 30 -6.57 0.55 10.43
CA LEU A 30 -5.13 0.24 10.37
C LEU A 30 -4.29 1.44 10.85
N MET A 31 -4.71 2.66 10.53
CA MET A 31 -4.05 3.88 10.98
C MET A 31 -4.16 4.15 12.48
N THR A 32 -5.02 3.44 13.24
CA THR A 32 -5.01 3.49 14.72
C THR A 32 -3.97 2.54 15.35
N LYS A 33 -3.28 1.74 14.54
CA LYS A 33 -2.31 0.72 14.95
C LYS A 33 -0.88 1.06 14.52
N THR A 34 -0.52 2.34 14.50
CA THR A 34 0.78 2.84 14.01
C THR A 34 1.99 2.36 14.82
N SER A 35 1.81 1.87 16.05
CA SER A 35 2.85 1.18 16.82
C SER A 35 3.16 -0.23 16.30
N ASP A 36 2.17 -0.86 15.67
CA ASP A 36 2.18 -2.28 15.31
C ASP A 36 2.37 -2.47 13.81
N TRP A 37 2.11 -1.40 13.04
CA TRP A 37 2.28 -1.33 11.60
C TRP A 37 2.92 -0.01 11.20
N ARG A 38 3.84 -0.06 10.23
CA ARG A 38 4.38 1.13 9.58
C ARG A 38 4.75 0.88 8.13
N VAL A 39 4.91 1.97 7.39
CA VAL A 39 5.39 1.95 6.01
C VAL A 39 6.67 2.77 5.95
N VAL A 40 7.70 2.22 5.31
CA VAL A 40 8.98 2.86 5.07
C VAL A 40 9.10 3.09 3.57
N GLU A 41 9.44 4.32 3.19
CA GLU A 41 9.75 4.63 1.79
C GLU A 41 11.25 4.43 1.53
N HIS A 42 11.56 3.71 0.46
CA HIS A 42 12.90 3.53 -0.08
C HIS A 42 13.00 4.23 -1.44
N GLU A 43 14.22 4.37 -1.96
CA GLU A 43 14.44 4.98 -3.28
C GLU A 43 13.72 4.20 -4.39
N ASP A 44 13.82 2.87 -4.35
CA ASP A 44 13.35 1.93 -5.37
C ASP A 44 12.02 1.25 -5.03
N GLY A 45 11.40 1.56 -3.89
CA GLY A 45 10.19 0.88 -3.44
C GLY A 45 9.59 1.43 -2.14
N ILE A 46 8.58 0.74 -1.63
CA ILE A 46 8.08 0.93 -0.27
C ILE A 46 8.07 -0.42 0.45
N GLU A 47 8.35 -0.41 1.74
CA GLU A 47 8.26 -1.59 2.60
C GLU A 47 7.17 -1.37 3.64
N THR A 48 6.33 -2.37 3.82
CA THR A 48 5.39 -2.40 4.93
C THR A 48 5.82 -3.38 5.99
N ILE A 49 5.78 -2.98 7.25
CA ILE A 49 6.27 -3.76 8.37
C ILE A 49 5.12 -3.93 9.38
N THR A 50 4.79 -5.17 9.70
CA THR A 50 3.77 -5.56 10.68
C THR A 50 4.39 -6.37 11.80
N ASN A 51 4.12 -6.02 13.05
CA ASN A 51 4.36 -6.92 14.18
C ASN A 51 3.16 -7.85 14.38
N GLY A 52 3.21 -9.06 13.80
CA GLY A 52 2.10 -10.02 13.82
C GLY A 52 1.61 -10.37 15.24
N ALA A 53 2.51 -10.42 16.22
CA ALA A 53 2.15 -10.69 17.62
C ALA A 53 1.22 -9.61 18.20
N ALA A 54 1.38 -8.35 17.79
CA ALA A 54 0.53 -7.25 18.22
C ALA A 54 -0.89 -7.32 17.64
N PHE A 55 -1.07 -8.02 16.50
CA PHE A 55 -2.36 -8.20 15.86
C PHE A 55 -3.17 -9.38 16.43
N LYS A 56 -2.60 -10.20 17.34
CA LYS A 56 -3.32 -11.29 18.06
C LYS A 56 -4.14 -12.21 17.14
N GLY A 57 -3.60 -12.58 15.98
CA GLY A 57 -4.30 -13.42 14.99
C GLY A 57 -5.27 -12.68 14.07
N VAL A 58 -5.36 -11.34 14.15
CA VAL A 58 -6.14 -10.53 13.21
C VAL A 58 -5.38 -10.38 11.89
N SER A 59 -5.99 -10.82 10.79
CA SER A 59 -5.44 -10.65 9.44
C SER A 59 -5.46 -9.19 9.00
N ILE A 60 -4.43 -8.79 8.25
CA ILE A 60 -4.43 -7.56 7.46
C ILE A 60 -4.81 -7.90 6.02
N PHE A 61 -5.80 -7.21 5.48
CA PHE A 61 -6.24 -7.40 4.10
C PHE A 61 -5.52 -6.44 3.16
N ILE A 62 -5.01 -6.97 2.06
CA ILE A 62 -4.30 -6.20 1.05
C ILE A 62 -5.10 -6.24 -0.24
N ARG A 63 -5.43 -5.07 -0.78
CA ARG A 63 -6.06 -4.95 -2.09
C ARG A 63 -5.11 -4.25 -3.06
N PHE A 64 -5.16 -4.66 -4.32
CA PHE A 64 -4.38 -4.06 -5.39
C PHE A 64 -5.35 -3.37 -6.35
N SER A 65 -5.21 -2.05 -6.50
CA SER A 65 -6.06 -1.26 -7.39
C SER A 65 -5.25 -0.23 -8.16
N LYS A 66 -5.74 0.17 -9.33
CA LYS A 66 -5.22 1.33 -10.05
C LYS A 66 -6.00 2.55 -9.59
N ASN A 67 -5.29 3.60 -9.18
CA ASN A 67 -5.81 4.96 -9.00
C ASN A 67 -7.25 5.07 -8.49
N GLN A 68 -7.43 5.02 -7.17
CA GLN A 68 -8.75 5.16 -6.55
C GLN A 68 -9.30 6.60 -6.50
N ALA A 69 -8.84 7.50 -7.37
CA ALA A 69 -9.28 8.89 -7.36
C ALA A 69 -10.76 9.08 -7.74
N ILE A 70 -11.43 8.06 -8.33
CA ILE A 70 -12.81 8.17 -8.81
C ILE A 70 -13.66 7.00 -8.29
N GLY A 71 -14.72 7.32 -7.54
CA GLY A 71 -15.87 6.42 -7.28
C GLY A 71 -15.79 5.49 -6.07
N ASP A 72 -14.63 4.92 -5.73
CA ASP A 72 -14.52 3.90 -4.66
C ASP A 72 -13.28 4.16 -3.76
N CYS A 73 -13.28 5.36 -3.18
CA CYS A 73 -12.08 6.04 -2.70
C CYS A 73 -11.81 5.90 -1.20
N GLU A 74 -12.80 5.48 -0.42
CA GLU A 74 -12.64 5.27 1.01
C GLU A 74 -12.38 3.77 1.22
N ASN A 75 -11.23 3.45 1.79
CA ASN A 75 -11.01 2.12 2.33
C ASN A 75 -11.89 1.98 3.59
N LYS A 76 -13.18 1.76 3.34
CA LYS A 76 -14.29 1.71 4.32
C LYS A 76 -14.31 0.41 5.13
N ASP A 77 -13.39 -0.51 4.87
CA ASP A 77 -13.44 -1.84 5.48
C ASP A 77 -13.48 -1.75 7.01
N ASP A 78 -14.39 -2.50 7.63
CA ASP A 78 -14.42 -2.80 9.08
C ASP A 78 -13.17 -3.56 9.56
N TYR A 79 -12.25 -3.86 8.64
CA TYR A 79 -11.05 -4.64 8.81
C TYR A 79 -9.78 -3.78 8.84
N LEU A 80 -8.72 -4.38 9.35
CA LEU A 80 -7.36 -3.85 9.21
C LEU A 80 -6.94 -4.11 7.76
N SER A 81 -6.82 -3.06 6.95
CA SER A 81 -6.55 -3.23 5.52
C SER A 81 -5.82 -2.03 4.92
N TYR A 82 -5.22 -2.25 3.76
CA TYR A 82 -4.70 -1.17 2.92
C TYR A 82 -4.80 -1.53 1.44
N ILE A 83 -4.85 -0.50 0.62
CA ILE A 83 -4.92 -0.63 -0.84
C ILE A 83 -3.63 -0.08 -1.42
N VAL A 84 -2.95 -0.88 -2.23
CA VAL A 84 -1.71 -0.53 -2.90
C VAL A 84 -2.04 0.03 -4.28
N ASN A 85 -1.52 1.21 -4.58
CA ASN A 85 -1.70 1.85 -5.88
C ASN A 85 -0.75 1.24 -6.93
N THR A 86 -1.31 0.39 -7.77
CA THR A 86 -0.59 -0.35 -8.81
C THR A 86 -0.15 0.53 -10.01
N GLU A 87 -0.54 1.81 -10.02
CA GLU A 87 -0.01 2.79 -10.98
C GLU A 87 1.46 3.14 -10.71
N PHE A 88 1.88 3.07 -9.44
CA PHE A 88 3.25 3.40 -9.04
C PHE A 88 4.05 2.20 -8.51
N LEU A 89 3.38 1.12 -8.10
CA LEU A 89 4.00 -0.03 -7.45
C LEU A 89 3.82 -1.32 -8.26
N ASN A 90 4.92 -2.06 -8.42
CA ASN A 90 4.97 -3.31 -9.16
C ASN A 90 4.61 -4.49 -8.27
N VAL A 91 3.31 -4.72 -8.10
CA VAL A 91 2.78 -5.83 -7.28
C VAL A 91 3.15 -7.22 -7.79
N LYS A 92 3.57 -7.36 -9.06
CA LYS A 92 4.02 -8.66 -9.60
C LYS A 92 5.37 -9.09 -9.02
N ASP A 93 6.20 -8.12 -8.64
CA ASP A 93 7.55 -8.34 -8.10
C ASP A 93 7.60 -8.06 -6.60
N MET A 94 6.45 -8.07 -5.92
CA MET A 94 6.39 -7.90 -4.47
C MET A 94 7.08 -9.07 -3.76
N LYS A 95 7.76 -8.78 -2.66
CA LYS A 95 8.44 -9.79 -1.83
C LYS A 95 7.90 -9.73 -0.42
N GLY A 96 7.51 -10.87 0.13
CA GLY A 96 7.08 -11.01 1.51
C GLY A 96 8.06 -11.84 2.30
N GLU A 97 8.38 -11.42 3.52
CA GLU A 97 9.12 -12.21 4.50
C GLU A 97 8.41 -12.20 5.85
N ILE A 98 8.51 -13.30 6.59
CA ILE A 98 8.07 -13.41 7.97
C ILE A 98 9.27 -13.88 8.78
N LYS A 99 9.69 -13.05 9.75
CA LYS A 99 10.83 -13.35 10.61
C LYS A 99 10.56 -12.81 12.02
N ASP A 100 10.77 -13.65 13.03
CA ASP A 100 10.62 -13.28 14.45
C ASP A 100 9.25 -12.65 14.78
N GLY A 101 8.18 -13.14 14.17
CA GLY A 101 6.82 -12.61 14.34
C GLY A 101 6.56 -11.26 13.63
N VAL A 102 7.55 -10.74 12.92
CA VAL A 102 7.41 -9.54 12.08
C VAL A 102 7.23 -9.96 10.64
N THR A 103 6.19 -9.42 10.00
CA THR A 103 5.99 -9.55 8.55
C THR A 103 6.49 -8.31 7.87
N ARG A 104 7.26 -8.47 6.80
CA ARG A 104 7.64 -7.39 5.89
C ARG A 104 7.18 -7.69 4.50
N ILE A 105 6.62 -6.69 3.82
CA ILE A 105 6.23 -6.80 2.42
C ILE A 105 6.84 -5.62 1.67
N TYR A 106 7.72 -5.93 0.73
CA TYR A 106 8.36 -4.97 -0.14
C TYR A 106 7.60 -4.86 -1.46
N TYR A 107 7.30 -3.62 -1.85
CA TYR A 107 6.65 -3.27 -3.11
C TYR A 107 7.61 -2.41 -3.94
N PRO A 108 8.21 -2.95 -5.01
CA PRO A 108 9.06 -2.16 -5.88
C PRO A 108 8.30 -1.04 -6.59
N LYS A 109 8.91 0.13 -6.75
CA LYS A 109 8.40 1.20 -7.61
C LYS A 109 8.51 0.78 -9.08
N ILE A 110 7.52 1.16 -9.87
CA ILE A 110 7.54 0.96 -11.33
C ILE A 110 8.55 1.96 -11.91
N LYS A 111 9.52 1.47 -12.68
CA LYS A 111 10.43 2.33 -13.44
C LYS A 111 9.64 2.96 -14.60
N VAL A 112 9.94 4.23 -14.92
CA VAL A 112 9.24 5.00 -15.96
C VAL A 112 9.21 4.27 -17.32
N GLU A 113 10.21 3.43 -17.59
CA GLU A 113 10.33 2.64 -18.82
C GLU A 113 9.34 1.46 -18.92
N ASP A 114 8.83 0.97 -17.79
CA ASP A 114 7.96 -0.22 -17.70
C ASP A 114 6.46 0.09 -17.90
N ASN A 115 6.08 1.37 -17.96
CA ASN A 115 4.67 1.82 -18.04
C ASN A 115 3.94 1.43 -19.35
N LYS A 116 4.64 0.89 -20.36
CA LYS A 116 4.04 0.49 -21.64
C LYS A 116 3.27 -0.84 -21.61
N LYS A 117 3.31 -1.58 -20.50
CA LYS A 117 2.59 -2.85 -20.35
C LYS A 117 1.92 -2.88 -18.99
N LYS A 118 0.60 -2.68 -18.88
CA LYS A 118 -0.19 -3.33 -17.80
C LYS A 118 -1.69 -3.05 -17.95
N ASP A 119 -2.44 -4.09 -18.31
CA ASP A 119 -3.77 -4.35 -17.78
C ASP A 119 -3.62 -5.26 -16.55
N VAL A 120 -4.05 -4.78 -15.39
CA VAL A 120 -4.24 -5.59 -14.18
C VAL A 120 -5.59 -5.16 -13.63
N VAL A 121 -6.56 -6.08 -13.69
CA VAL A 121 -7.90 -5.92 -13.14
C VAL A 121 -7.94 -6.73 -11.84
N GLY A 122 -8.23 -6.05 -10.73
CA GLY A 122 -8.63 -6.56 -9.41
C GLY A 122 -7.98 -7.85 -8.89
N ALA A 123 -6.97 -7.72 -8.00
CA ALA A 123 -6.44 -8.84 -7.22
C ALA A 123 -6.49 -8.52 -5.70
N GLN A 124 -6.83 -9.53 -4.90
CA GLN A 124 -6.91 -9.45 -3.43
C GLN A 124 -6.01 -10.53 -2.83
N ALA A 125 -5.20 -10.16 -1.83
CA ALA A 125 -4.37 -11.09 -1.08
C ALA A 125 -4.69 -11.02 0.43
N LYS A 126 -4.70 -12.17 1.10
CA LYS A 126 -4.91 -12.30 2.55
C LYS A 126 -3.66 -12.88 3.20
N PHE A 127 -3.15 -12.21 4.21
CA PHE A 127 -2.06 -12.69 5.06
C PHE A 127 -2.60 -12.95 6.48
N SER A 128 -2.27 -14.12 7.02
CA SER A 128 -2.60 -14.53 8.39
C SER A 128 -1.33 -14.54 9.23
N PHE A 129 -1.41 -14.00 10.46
CA PHE A 129 -0.31 -13.88 11.41
C PHE A 129 -0.61 -14.69 12.67
#